data_AF-A0A8T7GUY6-F1
#
_entry.id   AF-A0A8T7GUY6-F1
#
_cell.length_a   1.000
_cell.length_b   1.000
_cell.length_c   1.000
_cell.angle_alpha   90.00
_cell.angle_beta   90.00
_cell.angle_gamma   90.00
#
_symmetry.space_group_name_H-M   'P 1'
#
loop_
_entity.id
_entity.type
_entity.pdbx_description
1 polymer ?
#
loop_
_entity_poly.entity_id
_entity_poly.type
_entity_poly.pdbx_seq_one_letter_code
_entity_poly.pdbx_strand_id
1 'polypeptide(L)'
;MKEVIEKIKKGEVQPQDIASLPDEDKYLILGALAIKNKQYQKAIDFLEKVRHRDMARRLLGYAWFARGRFFEANAWLESVKKKTPSDYMLLAFSNLILGDEKKAQQYLRTALALDKPKAINMLRSFIMNAKESKKVNAIKKLLAMLER
;
A
#
# COMPACT_ATOMS: atom_id res chain seq x y z
N MET A 1 0.57 23.76 -6.03
CA MET A 1 0.36 22.33 -5.70
C MET A 1 -0.25 21.51 -6.86
N LYS A 2 -1.41 21.88 -7.43
CA LYS A 2 -2.04 21.12 -8.54
C LYS A 2 -1.11 20.88 -9.74
N GLU A 3 -0.34 21.88 -10.13
CA GLU A 3 0.61 21.79 -11.24
C GLU A 3 1.76 20.81 -10.99
N VAL A 4 2.35 20.83 -9.79
CA VAL A 4 3.42 19.90 -9.40
C VAL A 4 2.90 18.46 -9.33
N ILE A 5 1.67 18.25 -8.86
CA ILE A 5 1.02 16.92 -8.83
C ILE A 5 0.82 16.38 -10.25
N GLU A 6 0.42 17.21 -11.21
CA GLU A 6 0.29 16.80 -12.61
C GLU A 6 1.64 16.45 -13.24
N LYS A 7 2.70 17.24 -12.97
CA LYS A 7 4.07 16.91 -13.39
C LYS A 7 4.54 15.58 -12.79
N ILE A 8 4.22 15.28 -11.53
CA ILE A 8 4.54 14.00 -10.88
C ILE A 8 3.84 12.83 -11.59
N LYS A 9 2.55 12.98 -11.95
CA LYS A 9 1.81 11.94 -12.69
C LYS A 9 2.43 11.66 -14.04
N LYS A 10 2.89 12.71 -14.74
CA LYS A 10 3.57 12.61 -16.04
C LYS A 10 5.03 12.16 -15.95
N GLY A 11 5.60 12.13 -14.75
CA GLY A 11 7.03 11.81 -14.55
C GLY A 11 7.98 12.93 -14.94
N GLU A 12 7.46 14.15 -15.09
CA GLU A 12 8.18 15.34 -15.56
C GLU A 12 8.68 16.22 -14.39
N VAL A 13 8.53 15.75 -13.14
CA VAL A 13 8.86 16.54 -11.95
C VAL A 13 10.37 16.81 -11.87
N GLN A 14 10.74 18.08 -11.84
CA GLN A 14 12.12 18.51 -11.66
C GLN A 14 12.40 18.77 -10.16
N PRO A 15 13.66 18.69 -9.71
CA PRO A 15 14.04 19.00 -8.33
C PRO A 15 13.56 20.39 -7.86
N GLN A 16 13.55 21.40 -8.75
CA GLN A 16 13.03 22.74 -8.43
C GLN A 16 11.52 22.79 -8.18
N ASP A 17 10.72 21.89 -8.78
CA ASP A 17 9.28 21.83 -8.55
C ASP A 17 8.95 21.35 -7.11
N ILE A 18 9.88 20.63 -6.49
CA ILE A 18 9.76 20.09 -5.13
C ILE A 18 10.33 21.07 -4.10
N ALA A 19 11.37 21.84 -4.48
CA ALA A 19 12.05 22.77 -3.59
C ALA A 19 11.17 23.95 -3.12
N SER A 20 10.17 24.33 -3.92
CA SER A 20 9.24 25.42 -3.61
C SER A 20 8.01 25.01 -2.79
N LEU A 21 7.89 23.71 -2.45
CA LEU A 21 6.76 23.20 -1.68
C LEU A 21 6.98 23.38 -0.17
N PRO A 22 5.89 23.48 0.61
CA PRO A 22 5.97 23.34 2.06
C PRO A 22 6.68 22.03 2.42
N ASP A 23 7.50 22.06 3.47
CA ASP A 23 8.34 20.92 3.87
C ASP A 23 7.53 19.63 4.03
N GLU A 24 6.31 19.71 4.56
CA GLU A 24 5.47 18.51 4.72
C GLU A 24 5.02 17.89 3.39
N ASP A 25 4.64 18.70 2.41
CA ASP A 25 4.23 18.21 1.09
C ASP A 25 5.45 17.71 0.30
N LYS A 26 6.59 18.39 0.46
CA LYS A 26 7.89 17.96 -0.07
C LYS A 26 8.26 16.57 0.42
N TYR A 27 8.24 16.32 1.73
CA TYR A 27 8.56 14.99 2.28
C TYR A 27 7.57 13.92 1.81
N LEU A 28 6.28 14.24 1.72
CA LEU A 28 5.28 13.29 1.23
C LEU A 28 5.52 12.91 -0.24
N ILE A 29 5.83 13.88 -1.09
CA ILE A 29 6.11 13.66 -2.52
C ILE A 29 7.42 12.91 -2.72
N LEU A 30 8.49 13.30 -2.01
CA LEU A 30 9.77 12.60 -2.07
C LEU A 30 9.62 11.14 -1.61
N GLY A 31 8.82 10.90 -0.57
CA GLY A 31 8.46 9.55 -0.13
C GLY A 31 7.74 8.74 -1.20
N ALA A 32 6.74 9.32 -1.85
CA ALA A 32 6.00 8.68 -2.94
C ALA A 32 6.88 8.39 -4.18
N LEU A 33 7.76 9.33 -4.55
CA LEU A 33 8.72 9.14 -5.65
C LEU A 33 9.75 8.06 -5.32
N ALA A 34 10.26 8.04 -4.09
CA ALA A 34 11.15 6.98 -3.64
C ALA A 34 10.47 5.60 -3.68
N ILE A 35 9.19 5.51 -3.31
CA ILE A 35 8.38 4.28 -3.49
C ILE A 35 8.29 3.88 -4.97
N LYS A 36 7.97 4.81 -5.87
CA LYS A 36 7.88 4.55 -7.32
C LYS A 36 9.21 4.00 -7.87
N ASN A 37 10.32 4.51 -7.35
CA ASN A 37 11.68 4.09 -7.71
C ASN A 37 12.19 2.88 -6.91
N LYS A 38 11.31 2.20 -6.15
CA LYS A 38 11.65 1.04 -5.29
C LYS A 38 12.71 1.32 -4.21
N GLN A 39 12.98 2.60 -3.91
CA GLN A 39 13.90 3.05 -2.88
C GLN A 39 13.20 3.09 -1.51
N TYR A 40 12.76 1.92 -1.03
CA TYR A 40 11.83 1.83 0.11
C TYR A 40 12.39 2.40 1.42
N GLN A 41 13.69 2.24 1.71
CA GLN A 41 14.29 2.84 2.91
C GLN A 41 14.27 4.37 2.84
N LYS A 42 14.69 4.94 1.70
CA LYS A 42 14.66 6.38 1.48
C LYS A 42 13.23 6.94 1.57
N ALA A 43 12.26 6.18 1.08
CA ALA A 43 10.85 6.53 1.23
C ALA A 43 10.44 6.60 2.70
N ILE A 44 10.80 5.60 3.51
CA ILE A 44 10.54 5.59 4.96
C ILE A 44 11.17 6.82 5.62
N ASP A 45 12.44 7.12 5.33
CA ASP A 45 13.16 8.25 5.94
C ASP A 45 12.47 9.60 5.68
N PHE A 46 11.94 9.80 4.46
CA PHE A 46 11.14 10.99 4.14
C PHE A 46 9.77 10.98 4.82
N LEU A 47 9.05 9.86 4.76
CA LEU A 47 7.67 9.78 5.24
C LEU A 47 7.58 9.85 6.77
N GLU A 48 8.61 9.41 7.50
CA GLU A 48 8.69 9.56 8.97
C GLU A 48 8.63 11.03 9.40
N LYS A 49 9.15 11.96 8.58
CA LYS A 49 9.07 13.41 8.85
C LYS A 49 7.64 13.94 8.86
N VAL A 50 6.71 13.23 8.23
CA VAL A 50 5.30 13.61 8.06
C VAL A 50 4.33 12.50 8.50
N ARG A 51 4.78 11.59 9.37
CA ARG A 51 4.03 10.41 9.84
C ARG A 51 2.70 10.71 10.53
N HIS A 52 2.44 11.97 10.86
CA HIS A 52 1.17 12.41 11.43
C HIS A 52 0.04 12.46 10.37
N ARG A 53 0.39 12.53 9.08
CA ARG A 53 -0.56 12.54 7.96
C ARG A 53 -0.98 11.11 7.59
N ASP A 54 -2.27 10.89 7.39
CA ASP A 54 -2.81 9.58 6.99
C ASP A 54 -2.22 9.08 5.66
N MET A 55 -1.96 9.98 4.72
CA MET A 55 -1.30 9.63 3.45
C MET A 55 0.14 9.12 3.68
N ALA A 56 0.88 9.73 4.62
CA ALA A 56 2.23 9.29 4.95
C ALA A 56 2.21 7.91 5.62
N ARG A 57 1.30 7.68 6.57
CA ARG A 57 1.10 6.37 7.22
C ARG A 57 0.77 5.27 6.22
N ARG A 58 -0.10 5.55 5.25
CA ARG A 58 -0.40 4.63 4.14
C ARG A 58 0.84 4.27 3.35
N LEU A 59 1.62 5.28 2.95
CA LEU A 59 2.84 5.08 2.16
C LEU A 59 3.93 4.37 2.97
N LEU A 60 4.04 4.64 4.28
CA LEU A 60 4.91 3.89 5.20
C LEU A 60 4.49 2.42 5.23
N GLY A 61 3.19 2.15 5.42
CA GLY A 61 2.64 0.80 5.37
C GLY A 61 3.02 0.05 4.09
N TYR A 62 2.87 0.71 2.93
CA TYR A 62 3.30 0.16 1.65
C TYR A 62 4.82 -0.09 1.59
N ALA A 63 5.64 0.87 2.02
CA ALA A 63 7.10 0.76 1.96
C ALA A 63 7.61 -0.38 2.86
N TRP A 64 7.05 -0.54 4.06
CA TRP A 64 7.36 -1.66 4.95
C TRP A 64 6.91 -3.00 4.38
N PHE A 65 5.71 -3.04 3.78
CA PHE A 65 5.21 -4.24 3.10
C PHE A 65 6.15 -4.69 1.98
N ALA A 66 6.58 -3.75 1.12
CA ALA A 66 7.47 -4.03 0.00
C ALA A 66 8.87 -4.51 0.44
N ARG A 67 9.27 -4.20 1.67
CA ARG A 67 10.50 -4.71 2.30
C ARG A 67 10.32 -6.05 3.05
N GLY A 68 9.14 -6.66 3.00
CA GLY A 68 8.84 -7.90 3.72
C GLY A 68 8.67 -7.71 5.23
N ARG A 69 8.53 -6.48 5.71
CA ARG A 69 8.36 -6.13 7.12
C ARG A 69 6.87 -5.98 7.41
N PHE A 70 6.19 -7.13 7.44
CA PHE A 70 4.73 -7.22 7.46
C PHE A 70 4.09 -6.76 8.78
N PHE A 71 4.81 -6.91 9.90
CA PHE A 71 4.32 -6.47 11.20
C PHE A 71 4.28 -4.93 11.26
N GLU A 72 5.35 -4.27 10.83
CA GLU A 72 5.44 -2.82 10.74
C GLU A 72 4.45 -2.27 9.71
N ALA A 73 4.30 -2.95 8.57
CA ALA A 73 3.31 -2.59 7.56
C ALA A 73 1.90 -2.56 8.15
N ASN A 74 1.52 -3.58 8.91
CA ASN A 74 0.23 -3.63 9.60
C ASN A 74 0.05 -2.47 10.58
N ALA A 75 1.02 -2.22 11.45
CA ALA A 75 0.94 -1.14 12.44
C ALA A 75 0.67 0.22 11.77
N TRP A 76 1.37 0.53 10.69
CA TRP A 76 1.17 1.76 9.94
C TRP A 76 -0.18 1.81 9.24
N LEU A 77 -0.60 0.75 8.56
CA LEU A 77 -1.88 0.71 7.86
C LEU A 77 -3.08 0.75 8.82
N GLU A 78 -3.01 0.07 9.96
CA GLU A 78 -4.04 0.07 10.99
C GLU A 78 -4.25 1.48 11.58
N SER A 79 -3.19 2.28 11.69
CA SER A 79 -3.25 3.66 12.19
C SER A 79 -3.93 4.67 11.25
N VAL A 80 -4.20 4.31 9.99
CA VAL A 80 -4.89 5.18 9.02
C VAL A 80 -6.38 5.26 9.35
N LYS A 81 -6.94 6.46 9.53
CA LYS A 81 -8.34 6.64 9.93
C LYS A 81 -9.32 6.25 8.82
N LYS A 82 -9.07 6.71 7.59
CA LYS A 82 -9.88 6.42 6.41
C LYS A 82 -9.12 5.48 5.46
N LYS A 83 -9.33 4.17 5.65
CA LYS A 83 -8.71 3.12 4.85
C LYS A 83 -9.41 2.99 3.49
N THR A 84 -8.61 2.74 2.46
CA THR A 84 -9.05 2.43 1.09
C THR A 84 -9.10 0.92 0.88
N PRO A 85 -9.75 0.43 -0.20
CA PRO A 85 -9.67 -0.98 -0.57
C PRO A 85 -8.22 -1.50 -0.63
N SER A 86 -7.30 -0.69 -1.17
CA SER A 86 -5.87 -1.06 -1.27
C SER A 86 -5.20 -1.22 0.10
N ASP A 87 -5.59 -0.40 1.08
CA ASP A 87 -5.04 -0.51 2.45
C ASP A 87 -5.49 -1.83 3.09
N TYR A 88 -6.77 -2.17 2.94
CA TYR A 88 -7.30 -3.45 3.42
C TYR A 88 -6.69 -4.66 2.69
N MET A 89 -6.42 -4.54 1.39
CA MET A 89 -5.71 -5.58 0.64
C MET A 89 -4.29 -5.81 1.16
N LEU A 90 -3.53 -4.74 1.45
CA LEU A 90 -2.19 -4.88 2.02
C LEU A 90 -2.22 -5.46 3.44
N LEU A 91 -3.18 -5.06 4.26
CA LEU A 91 -3.42 -5.67 5.58
C LEU A 91 -3.74 -7.16 5.46
N ALA A 92 -4.62 -7.52 4.53
CA ALA A 92 -4.97 -8.91 4.28
C ALA A 92 -3.74 -9.75 3.90
N PHE A 93 -2.96 -9.29 2.93
CA PHE A 93 -1.76 -10.00 2.47
C PHE A 93 -0.69 -10.12 3.56
N SER A 94 -0.48 -9.06 4.33
CA SER A 94 0.44 -9.07 5.48
C SER A 94 0.04 -10.12 6.51
N ASN A 95 -1.25 -10.16 6.87
CA ASN A 95 -1.76 -11.13 7.85
C ASN A 95 -1.72 -12.58 7.33
N LEU A 96 -1.94 -12.82 6.03
CA LEU A 96 -1.75 -14.15 5.43
C LEU A 96 -0.30 -14.62 5.58
N ILE A 97 0.66 -13.74 5.30
CA ILE A 97 2.08 -14.08 5.39
C ILE A 97 2.46 -14.35 6.85
N LEU A 98 2.00 -13.50 7.77
CA LEU A 98 2.17 -13.67 9.22
C LEU A 98 1.42 -14.89 9.81
N GLY A 99 0.46 -15.46 9.08
CA GLY A 99 -0.31 -16.63 9.51
C GLY A 99 -1.60 -16.32 10.28
N ASP A 100 -2.00 -15.05 10.39
CA ASP A 100 -3.29 -14.66 10.95
C ASP A 100 -4.38 -14.72 9.85
N GLU A 101 -4.81 -15.95 9.56
CA GLU A 101 -5.82 -16.19 8.52
C GLU A 101 -7.17 -15.54 8.82
N LYS A 102 -7.52 -15.40 10.11
CA LYS A 102 -8.80 -14.81 10.53
C LYS A 102 -8.84 -13.31 10.20
N LYS A 103 -7.81 -12.55 10.60
CA LYS A 103 -7.71 -11.12 10.23
C LYS A 103 -7.60 -10.94 8.72
N ALA A 104 -6.83 -11.79 8.06
CA ALA A 104 -6.70 -11.73 6.61
C ALA A 104 -8.05 -11.83 5.89
N GLN A 105 -8.86 -12.85 6.24
CA GLN A 105 -10.19 -13.02 5.66
C GLN A 105 -11.10 -11.83 5.96
N GLN A 106 -11.05 -11.29 7.18
CA GLN A 106 -11.81 -10.10 7.55
C GLN A 106 -11.44 -8.91 6.63
N TYR A 107 -10.15 -8.60 6.49
CA TYR A 107 -9.72 -7.49 5.65
C TYR A 107 -10.01 -7.68 4.18
N LEU A 108 -9.90 -8.91 3.66
CA LEU A 108 -10.30 -9.22 2.28
C LEU A 108 -11.78 -8.93 2.04
N ARG A 109 -12.66 -9.39 2.95
CA ARG A 109 -14.11 -9.12 2.86
C ARG A 109 -14.39 -7.62 2.88
N THR A 110 -13.71 -6.87 3.76
CA THR A 110 -13.85 -5.41 3.81
C THR A 110 -13.39 -4.74 2.51
N ALA A 111 -12.25 -5.16 1.94
CA ALA A 111 -11.77 -4.62 0.66
C ALA A 111 -12.77 -4.87 -0.47
N LEU A 112 -13.31 -6.09 -0.56
CA LEU A 112 -14.32 -6.47 -1.56
C LEU A 112 -15.62 -5.70 -1.40
N ALA A 113 -16.05 -5.44 -0.16
CA ALA A 113 -17.25 -4.67 0.11
C ALA A 113 -17.11 -3.20 -0.30
N LEU A 114 -15.89 -2.64 -0.22
CA LEU A 114 -15.62 -1.25 -0.61
C LEU A 114 -15.46 -1.07 -2.12
N ASP A 115 -14.76 -1.99 -2.79
CA ASP A 115 -14.53 -1.95 -4.24
C ASP A 115 -14.20 -3.37 -4.75
N LYS A 116 -15.25 -4.12 -5.10
CA LYS A 116 -15.13 -5.52 -5.55
C LYS A 116 -14.22 -5.66 -6.79
N PRO A 117 -14.40 -4.88 -7.88
CA PRO A 117 -13.53 -5.01 -9.06
C PRO A 117 -12.06 -4.76 -8.75
N LYS A 118 -11.75 -3.69 -8.00
CA LYS A 118 -10.36 -3.37 -7.63
C LYS A 118 -9.74 -4.43 -6.73
N ALA A 119 -10.47 -4.91 -5.73
CA ALA A 119 -10.00 -5.95 -4.82
C ALA A 119 -9.73 -7.28 -5.56
N ILE A 120 -10.61 -7.68 -6.47
CA ILE A 120 -10.42 -8.86 -7.34
C ILE A 120 -9.16 -8.70 -8.20
N ASN A 121 -8.96 -7.55 -8.84
CA ASN A 121 -7.76 -7.32 -9.65
C ASN A 121 -6.47 -7.40 -8.82
N MET A 122 -6.47 -6.83 -7.61
CA MET A 122 -5.34 -6.94 -6.69
C MET A 122 -5.09 -8.38 -6.22
N LEU A 123 -6.15 -9.15 -5.94
CA LEU A 123 -6.04 -10.58 -5.60
C LEU A 123 -5.38 -11.37 -6.73
N ARG A 124 -5.82 -11.17 -7.97
CA ARG A 124 -5.23 -11.83 -9.14
C ARG A 124 -3.75 -11.49 -9.29
N SER A 125 -3.40 -10.20 -9.20
CA SER A 125 -1.99 -9.77 -9.25
C SER A 125 -1.14 -10.38 -8.13
N PHE A 126 -1.68 -10.48 -6.91
CA PHE A 126 -0.97 -11.12 -5.80
C PHE A 126 -0.74 -12.61 -6.06
N ILE A 127 -1.78 -13.33 -6.49
CA ILE A 127 -1.70 -14.77 -6.81
C ILE A 127 -0.68 -15.04 -7.92
N MET A 128 -0.67 -14.25 -9.00
CA MET A 128 0.26 -14.43 -10.12
C MET A 128 1.73 -14.26 -9.73
N ASN A 129 2.01 -13.41 -8.73
CA ASN A 129 3.39 -13.13 -8.30
C ASN A 129 3.82 -13.95 -7.08
N ALA A 130 2.89 -14.66 -6.43
CA ALA A 130 3.20 -15.45 -5.25
C ALA A 130 3.71 -16.84 -5.64
N LYS A 131 4.78 -17.31 -4.97
CA LYS A 131 5.18 -18.72 -5.07
C LYS A 131 4.04 -19.61 -4.57
N GLU A 132 3.80 -20.71 -5.28
CA GLU A 132 2.79 -21.70 -4.90
C GLU A 132 2.99 -22.13 -3.45
N SER A 133 1.92 -21.99 -2.68
CA SER A 133 1.91 -22.36 -1.27
C SER A 133 0.48 -22.73 -0.86
N LYS A 134 0.35 -23.48 0.23
CA LYS A 134 -0.96 -23.79 0.82
C LYS A 134 -1.80 -22.53 1.06
N LYS A 135 -1.15 -21.42 1.46
CA LYS A 135 -1.76 -20.11 1.67
C LYS A 135 -2.27 -19.49 0.37
N VAL A 136 -1.47 -19.52 -0.71
CA VAL A 136 -1.89 -19.03 -2.04
C VAL A 136 -3.07 -19.83 -2.59
N ASN A 137 -3.07 -21.16 -2.39
CA ASN A 137 -4.19 -22.02 -2.80
C ASN A 137 -5.49 -21.72 -2.04
N ALA A 138 -5.42 -21.37 -0.75
CA ALA A 138 -6.59 -20.93 0.00
C ALA A 138 -7.16 -19.62 -0.56
N ILE A 139 -6.30 -18.67 -0.95
CA ILE A 139 -6.71 -17.40 -1.56
C ILE A 139 -7.33 -17.64 -2.94
N LYS A 140 -6.76 -18.53 -3.76
CA LYS A 140 -7.34 -18.93 -5.06
C LYS A 140 -8.76 -19.50 -4.90
N LYS A 141 -8.97 -20.37 -3.92
CA LYS A 141 -10.30 -20.92 -3.61
C LYS A 141 -11.28 -19.82 -3.20
N LEU A 142 -10.85 -18.90 -2.35
CA LEU A 142 -11.66 -17.75 -1.94
C LEU A 142 -12.03 -16.87 -3.14
N LEU A 143 -11.07 -16.58 -4.02
CA LEU A 143 -11.31 -15.80 -5.25
C LEU A 143 -12.35 -16.49 -6.14
N ALA A 144 -12.22 -17.80 -6.37
CA ALA A 144 -13.16 -18.57 -7.18
C ALA A 144 -14.58 -18.60 -6.60
N MET A 145 -14.75 -18.49 -5.27
CA MET A 145 -16.06 -18.38 -4.64
C MET A 145 -16.69 -16.99 -4.84
N LEU A 146 -15.88 -15.95 -4.96
CA LEU A 146 -16.33 -14.55 -5.09
C LEU A 146 -16.66 -14.14 -6.53
N GLU A 147 -16.14 -14.90 -7.50
CA GLU A 147 -16.34 -14.73 -8.95
C GLU A 147 -17.58 -15.47 -9.47
N ARG A 148 -18.20 -16.33 -8.65
CA ARG A 148 -19.52 -16.91 -8.91
C ARG A 148 -20.62 -15.89 -8.60
#